data_AF-A0A6J7RTR5-F1
#
_entry.id   AF-A0A6J7RTR5-F1
#
_cell.length_a   1.000
_cell.length_b   1.000
_cell.length_c   1.000
_cell.angle_alpha   90.00
_cell.angle_beta   90.00
_cell.angle_gamma   90.00
#
_symmetry.space_group_name_H-M   'P 1'
#
loop_
_entity.id
_entity.type
_entity.pdbx_description
1 polymer ?
#
loop_
_entity_poly.entity_id
_entity_poly.type
_entity_poly.pdbx_seq_one_letter_code
_entity_poly.pdbx_strand_id
1 'polypeptide(L)'
;MSELVRLGREYSVLDPTGGIPGFLGWLTSALRGEDRSGGDAVEIVTFHAAKGLEWSVVHVAGLEEGFVPIHHAKDSPDDLDEERRLLYVALTRARDELICSWAKTRTFGSRTANRQPSPWLGIIANTVGATPPEVPRQAGAGRAKAARASLKKPTSDMPENQVELFEALRAWRKAQAKEADVAAFVIFSDATLRAVAEARPKTRSELLALHGIGAVKAQRFGDDLLQVVADN
;
A
#
# COMPACT_ATOMS: atom_id res chain seq x y z
N MET A 1 -12.10 0.73 15.21
CA MET A 1 -12.46 2.15 15.43
C MET A 1 -11.42 3.13 14.88
N SER A 2 -10.12 2.94 15.14
CA SER A 2 -9.05 3.88 14.75
C SER A 2 -8.99 4.16 13.24
N GLU A 3 -9.13 3.13 12.39
CA GLU A 3 -9.09 3.30 10.93
C GLU A 3 -10.27 4.12 10.39
N LEU A 4 -11.47 3.92 10.93
CA LEU A 4 -12.64 4.68 10.49
C LEU A 4 -12.50 6.17 10.88
N VAL A 5 -11.91 6.44 12.06
CA VAL A 5 -11.58 7.80 12.49
C VAL A 5 -10.49 8.42 11.60
N ARG A 6 -9.46 7.64 11.24
CA ARG A 6 -8.41 8.09 10.30
C ARG A 6 -9.01 8.47 8.94
N LEU A 7 -9.83 7.60 8.36
CA LEU A 7 -10.51 7.84 7.08
C LEU A 7 -11.46 9.04 7.15
N GLY A 8 -12.15 9.23 8.28
CA GLY A 8 -12.97 10.42 8.51
C GLY A 8 -12.17 11.71 8.51
N ARG A 9 -10.99 11.73 9.16
CA ARG A 9 -10.08 12.89 9.14
C ARG A 9 -9.58 13.17 7.73
N GLU A 10 -9.20 12.14 6.99
CA GLU A 10 -8.77 12.28 5.59
C GLU A 10 -9.87 12.88 4.71
N TYR A 11 -11.12 12.42 4.87
CA TYR A 11 -12.26 13.01 4.17
C TYR A 11 -12.47 14.49 4.54
N SER A 12 -12.39 14.86 5.83
CA SER A 12 -12.55 16.25 6.26
C SER A 12 -11.49 17.19 5.70
N VAL A 13 -10.28 16.69 5.37
CA VAL A 13 -9.26 17.49 4.68
C VAL A 13 -9.65 17.76 3.23
N LEU A 14 -10.26 16.77 2.57
CA LEU A 14 -10.69 16.89 1.17
C LEU A 14 -11.95 17.75 1.04
N ASP A 15 -12.92 17.54 1.92
CA ASP A 15 -14.20 18.26 1.96
C ASP A 15 -14.49 18.75 3.40
N PRO A 16 -13.95 19.92 3.78
CA PRO A 16 -14.17 20.50 5.11
C PRO A 16 -15.64 20.81 5.43
N THR A 17 -16.47 20.94 4.38
CA THR A 17 -17.91 21.20 4.49
C THR A 17 -18.76 19.93 4.45
N GLY A 18 -18.11 18.78 4.25
CA GLY A 18 -18.74 17.49 4.04
C GLY A 18 -19.37 16.90 5.29
N GLY A 19 -20.62 16.45 5.18
CA GLY A 19 -21.32 15.73 6.25
C GLY A 19 -21.15 14.21 6.16
N ILE A 20 -21.74 13.48 7.12
CA ILE A 20 -21.74 12.01 7.15
C ILE A 20 -22.21 11.36 5.84
N PRO A 21 -23.28 11.83 5.16
CA PRO A 21 -23.69 11.25 3.88
C PRO A 21 -22.61 11.37 2.79
N GLY A 22 -21.90 12.50 2.74
CA GLY A 22 -20.78 12.73 1.83
C GLY A 22 -19.62 11.80 2.14
N PHE A 23 -19.26 11.66 3.43
CA PHE A 23 -18.25 10.72 3.88
C PHE A 23 -18.57 9.26 3.48
N LEU A 24 -19.81 8.81 3.67
CA LEU A 24 -20.23 7.45 3.31
C LEU A 24 -20.19 7.21 1.79
N GLY A 25 -20.58 8.21 0.99
CA GLY A 25 -20.46 8.17 -0.47
C GLY A 25 -19.00 8.07 -0.91
N TRP A 26 -18.13 8.93 -0.36
CA TRP A 26 -16.69 8.90 -0.59
C TRP A 26 -16.07 7.56 -0.18
N LEU A 27 -16.40 7.05 1.02
CA LEU A 27 -15.89 5.78 1.53
C LEU A 27 -16.29 4.61 0.63
N THR A 28 -17.53 4.59 0.16
CA THR A 28 -18.02 3.55 -0.76
C THR A 28 -17.26 3.59 -2.10
N SER A 29 -16.97 4.79 -2.62
CA SER A 29 -16.17 4.97 -3.83
C SER A 29 -14.71 4.53 -3.62
N ALA A 30 -14.08 4.96 -2.53
CA ALA A 30 -12.71 4.60 -2.18
C ALA A 30 -12.54 3.08 -1.99
N LEU A 31 -13.52 2.40 -1.38
CA LEU A 31 -13.52 0.94 -1.20
C LEU A 31 -13.77 0.16 -2.50
N ARG A 32 -14.38 0.79 -3.53
CA ARG A 32 -14.61 0.17 -4.84
C ARG A 32 -13.37 0.20 -5.75
N GLY A 33 -12.32 0.90 -5.35
CA GLY A 33 -11.00 0.82 -5.97
C GLY A 33 -10.78 1.83 -7.08
N GLU A 34 -10.41 3.05 -6.71
CA GLU A 34 -9.62 3.93 -7.58
C GLU A 34 -8.13 3.68 -7.29
N ASP A 35 -7.60 2.55 -7.76
CA ASP A 35 -6.19 2.30 -8.15
C ASP A 35 -5.94 0.79 -8.34
N ARG A 36 -6.72 0.17 -9.22
CA ARG A 36 -6.30 -1.08 -9.89
C ARG A 36 -5.74 -0.76 -11.28
N SER A 37 -5.06 0.37 -11.41
CA SER A 37 -4.30 0.68 -12.61
C SER A 37 -3.23 -0.42 -12.74
N GLY A 38 -3.32 -1.23 -13.81
CA GLY A 38 -2.44 -2.37 -14.09
C GLY A 38 -1.02 -1.95 -14.43
N GLY A 39 -0.34 -1.32 -13.48
CA GLY A 39 1.05 -0.89 -13.57
C GLY A 39 2.01 -1.87 -12.90
N ASP A 40 3.30 -1.52 -12.95
CA ASP A 40 4.39 -2.19 -12.24
C ASP A 40 4.24 -1.97 -10.72
N ALA A 41 3.51 -2.88 -10.06
CA ALA A 41 3.16 -2.78 -8.66
C ALA A 41 3.18 -4.15 -7.97
N VAL A 42 3.33 -4.14 -6.64
CA VAL A 42 3.22 -5.33 -5.80
C VAL A 42 1.76 -5.55 -5.42
N GLU A 43 1.24 -6.74 -5.74
CA GLU A 43 -0.09 -7.17 -5.30
C GLU A 43 -0.07 -7.67 -3.86
N ILE A 44 -0.98 -7.13 -3.03
CA ILE A 44 -1.20 -7.58 -1.66
C ILE A 44 -2.58 -8.21 -1.58
N VAL A 45 -2.62 -9.52 -1.37
CA VAL A 45 -3.86 -10.31 -1.32
C VAL A 45 -3.89 -11.20 -0.08
N THR A 46 -5.10 -11.57 0.34
CA THR A 46 -5.29 -12.61 1.36
C THR A 46 -5.16 -14.00 0.74
N PHE A 47 -4.95 -15.04 1.55
CA PHE A 47 -4.84 -16.43 1.05
C PHE A 47 -6.06 -16.85 0.22
N HIS A 48 -7.26 -16.47 0.67
CA HIS A 48 -8.51 -16.73 -0.06
C HIS A 48 -8.56 -16.02 -1.41
N ALA A 49 -8.17 -14.73 -1.46
CA ALA A 49 -8.18 -13.94 -2.68
C ALA A 49 -7.13 -14.39 -3.69
N ALA A 50 -6.10 -15.12 -3.25
CA ALA A 50 -5.06 -15.65 -4.12
C ALA A 50 -5.48 -16.89 -4.93
N LYS A 51 -6.64 -17.49 -4.61
CA LYS A 51 -7.11 -18.71 -5.28
C LYS A 51 -7.27 -18.49 -6.79
N GLY A 52 -6.62 -19.33 -7.59
CA GLY A 52 -6.65 -19.25 -9.05
C GLY A 52 -5.71 -18.21 -9.67
N LEU A 53 -4.97 -17.48 -8.85
CA LEU A 53 -3.92 -16.55 -9.28
C LEU A 53 -2.54 -17.19 -9.09
N GLU A 54 -1.54 -16.70 -9.80
CA GLU A 54 -0.14 -17.13 -9.69
C GLU A 54 0.80 -15.98 -10.03
N TRP A 55 1.95 -15.94 -9.36
CA TRP A 55 2.98 -14.92 -9.56
C TRP A 55 4.36 -15.57 -9.65
N SER A 56 5.30 -14.93 -10.34
CA SER A 56 6.70 -15.36 -10.38
C SER A 56 7.30 -15.45 -8.99
N VAL A 57 7.05 -14.45 -8.14
CA VAL A 57 7.56 -14.38 -6.77
C VAL A 57 6.41 -14.19 -5.80
N VAL A 58 6.34 -15.00 -4.74
CA VAL A 58 5.34 -14.86 -3.67
C VAL A 58 6.01 -14.71 -2.31
N HIS A 59 5.63 -13.66 -1.60
CA HIS A 59 5.97 -13.47 -0.20
C HIS A 59 4.79 -13.87 0.69
N VAL A 60 4.93 -14.98 1.42
CA VAL A 60 3.97 -15.38 2.47
C VAL A 60 4.44 -14.80 3.80
N ALA A 61 3.78 -13.73 4.23
CA ALA A 61 4.14 -12.99 5.44
C ALA A 61 3.28 -13.37 6.65
N GLY A 62 3.88 -13.31 7.83
CA GLY A 62 3.16 -13.52 9.09
C GLY A 62 2.89 -14.98 9.43
N LEU A 63 3.75 -15.91 9.01
CA LEU A 63 3.67 -17.32 9.39
C LEU A 63 4.06 -17.49 10.87
N GLU A 64 3.13 -17.13 11.75
CA GLU A 64 3.30 -17.04 13.21
C GLU A 64 2.28 -17.91 13.92
N GLU A 65 2.65 -18.44 15.08
CA GLU A 65 1.71 -19.18 15.92
C GLU A 65 0.53 -18.29 16.36
N GLY A 66 -0.69 -18.79 16.15
CA GLY A 66 -1.94 -18.08 16.45
C GLY A 66 -2.36 -17.08 15.36
N PHE A 67 -1.58 -16.94 14.29
CA PHE A 67 -1.94 -16.21 13.08
C PHE A 67 -2.04 -17.14 11.87
N VAL A 68 -1.08 -18.05 11.70
CA VAL A 68 -1.14 -19.16 10.73
C VAL A 68 -0.59 -20.45 11.39
N PRO A 69 -1.45 -21.39 11.82
CA PRO A 69 -2.91 -21.31 11.79
C PRO A 69 -3.46 -20.23 12.73
N ILE A 70 -4.63 -19.67 12.40
CA ILE A 70 -5.36 -18.78 13.29
C ILE A 70 -5.71 -19.51 14.60
N HIS A 71 -5.71 -18.78 15.72
CA HIS A 71 -5.85 -19.39 17.04
C HIS A 71 -7.10 -20.28 17.19
N HIS A 72 -8.25 -19.81 16.67
CA HIS A 72 -9.52 -20.52 16.74
C HIS A 72 -9.58 -21.81 15.92
N ALA A 73 -8.73 -21.96 14.90
CA ALA A 73 -8.71 -23.17 14.11
C ALA A 73 -8.16 -24.37 14.88
N LYS A 74 -7.46 -24.17 16.01
CA LYS A 74 -6.92 -25.26 16.84
C LYS A 74 -7.99 -26.05 17.58
N ASP A 75 -9.22 -25.55 17.64
CA ASP A 75 -10.30 -26.13 18.43
C ASP A 75 -10.97 -27.33 17.74
N SER A 76 -10.79 -27.48 16.42
CA SER A 76 -11.31 -28.59 15.62
C SER A 76 -10.28 -29.12 14.62
N PRO A 77 -10.14 -30.45 14.43
CA PRO A 77 -9.31 -31.02 13.37
C PRO A 77 -9.68 -30.53 11.97
N ASP A 78 -10.98 -30.35 11.71
CA ASP A 78 -11.48 -29.91 10.40
C ASP A 78 -11.04 -28.46 10.07
N ASP A 79 -11.06 -27.58 11.07
CA ASP A 79 -10.64 -26.19 10.94
C ASP A 79 -9.11 -26.10 10.74
N LEU A 80 -8.34 -26.93 11.46
CA LEU A 80 -6.90 -27.05 11.22
C LEU A 80 -6.60 -27.53 9.80
N ASP A 81 -7.35 -28.50 9.30
CA ASP A 81 -7.18 -29.02 7.95
C ASP A 81 -7.56 -27.96 6.89
N GLU A 82 -8.56 -27.13 7.16
CA GLU A 82 -8.89 -25.99 6.29
C GLU A 82 -7.78 -24.94 6.26
N GLU A 83 -7.24 -24.55 7.42
CA GLU A 83 -6.10 -23.62 7.48
C GLU A 83 -4.86 -24.18 6.74
N ARG A 84 -4.62 -25.49 6.82
CA ARG A 84 -3.57 -26.15 6.03
C ARG A 84 -3.84 -26.05 4.53
N ARG A 85 -5.10 -26.24 4.10
CA ARG A 85 -5.48 -26.07 2.68
C ARG A 85 -5.29 -24.63 2.23
N LEU A 86 -5.66 -23.64 3.04
CA LEU A 86 -5.44 -22.22 2.73
C LEU A 86 -3.96 -21.87 2.60
N LEU A 87 -3.13 -22.37 3.52
CA LEU A 87 -1.68 -22.18 3.42
C LEU A 87 -1.13 -22.88 2.17
N TYR A 88 -1.53 -24.11 1.89
CA TYR A 88 -1.13 -24.82 0.68
C TYR A 88 -1.49 -24.03 -0.59
N VAL A 89 -2.70 -23.45 -0.64
CA VAL A 89 -3.08 -22.54 -1.73
C VAL A 89 -2.09 -21.38 -1.81
N ALA A 90 -1.82 -20.66 -0.72
CA ALA A 90 -0.90 -19.53 -0.72
C ALA A 90 0.53 -19.89 -1.18
N LEU A 91 1.08 -21.02 -0.72
CA LEU A 91 2.43 -21.48 -1.09
C LEU A 91 2.51 -21.83 -2.58
N THR A 92 1.48 -22.49 -3.12
CA THR A 92 1.44 -22.94 -4.52
C THR A 92 1.08 -21.83 -5.53
N ARG A 93 0.93 -20.58 -5.09
CA ARG A 93 0.79 -19.45 -6.02
C ARG A 93 2.13 -18.99 -6.58
N ALA A 94 3.24 -19.41 -5.97
CA ALA A 94 4.59 -19.10 -6.43
C ALA A 94 4.97 -19.97 -7.62
N ARG A 95 5.45 -19.35 -8.71
CA ARG A 95 6.03 -20.08 -9.85
C ARG A 95 7.52 -20.29 -9.72
N ASP A 96 8.26 -19.24 -9.38
CA ASP A 96 9.72 -19.22 -9.43
C ASP A 96 10.32 -19.14 -8.02
N GLU A 97 9.85 -18.19 -7.20
CA GLU A 97 10.39 -17.97 -5.85
C GLU A 97 9.30 -17.87 -4.77
N LEU A 98 9.52 -18.57 -3.67
CA LEU A 98 8.66 -18.54 -2.48
C LEU A 98 9.46 -18.02 -1.27
N ILE A 99 9.00 -16.92 -0.69
CA ILE A 99 9.61 -16.33 0.50
C ILE A 99 8.61 -16.41 1.66
N CYS A 100 8.94 -17.23 2.65
CA CYS A 100 8.17 -17.38 3.88
C CYS A 100 8.79 -16.56 5.01
N SER A 101 7.98 -15.78 5.74
CA SER A 101 8.48 -14.93 6.82
C SER A 101 7.56 -14.87 8.05
N TRP A 102 8.17 -14.66 9.20
CA TRP A 102 7.50 -14.47 10.49
C TRP A 102 8.23 -13.38 11.29
N ALA A 103 7.56 -12.75 12.25
CA ALA A 103 8.16 -11.74 13.12
C ALA A 103 8.26 -12.23 14.56
N LYS A 104 9.39 -11.98 15.24
CA LYS A 104 9.58 -12.26 16.68
C LYS A 104 8.67 -11.41 17.57
N THR A 105 8.34 -10.21 17.11
CA THR A 105 7.49 -9.25 17.81
C THR A 105 6.58 -8.59 16.79
N ARG A 106 5.28 -8.53 17.09
CA ARG A 106 4.26 -7.91 16.24
C ARG A 106 3.46 -6.89 17.03
N THR A 107 3.31 -5.70 16.45
CA THR A 107 2.43 -4.65 16.96
C THR A 107 1.13 -4.65 16.16
N PHE A 108 0.01 -4.70 16.86
CA PHE A 108 -1.33 -4.61 16.29
C PHE A 108 -2.15 -3.61 17.10
N GLY A 109 -2.50 -2.48 16.48
CA GLY A 109 -3.04 -1.33 17.20
C GLY A 109 -2.06 -0.86 18.29
N SER A 110 -2.55 -0.70 19.52
CA SER A 110 -1.74 -0.32 20.68
C SER A 110 -1.03 -1.50 21.36
N ARG A 111 -1.31 -2.74 20.94
CA ARG A 111 -0.78 -3.95 21.60
C ARG A 111 0.43 -4.47 20.84
N THR A 112 1.52 -4.70 21.58
CA THR A 112 2.71 -5.37 21.07
C THR A 112 2.86 -6.71 21.77
N ALA A 113 3.02 -7.78 20.99
CA ALA A 113 3.15 -9.13 21.49
C ALA A 113 4.40 -9.81 20.91
N ASN A 114 5.05 -10.63 21.73
CA ASN A 114 6.02 -11.60 21.24
C ASN A 114 5.28 -12.73 20.52
N ARG A 115 5.94 -13.26 19.50
CA ARG A 115 5.40 -14.27 18.61
C ARG A 115 6.40 -15.41 18.46
N GLN A 116 5.85 -16.58 18.16
CA GLN A 116 6.61 -17.77 17.80
C GLN A 116 6.41 -18.05 16.30
N PRO A 117 7.38 -18.69 15.63
CA PRO A 117 7.18 -19.12 14.25
C PRO A 117 5.98 -20.07 14.15
N SER A 118 5.31 -20.07 13.01
CA SER A 118 4.28 -21.08 12.71
C SER A 118 4.87 -22.48 12.85
N PRO A 119 4.14 -23.43 13.46
CA PRO A 119 4.60 -24.82 13.56
C PRO A 119 4.81 -25.47 12.18
N TRP A 120 4.21 -24.92 11.12
CA TRP A 120 4.33 -25.44 9.76
C TRP A 120 5.59 -24.96 9.03
N LEU A 121 6.29 -23.94 9.53
CA LEU A 121 7.52 -23.45 8.89
C LEU A 121 8.62 -24.51 8.83
N GLY A 122 8.78 -25.30 9.89
CA GLY A 122 9.77 -26.39 9.90
C GLY A 122 9.45 -27.47 8.86
N ILE A 123 8.16 -27.81 8.71
CA ILE A 123 7.69 -28.76 7.72
C ILE A 123 7.97 -28.22 6.31
N ILE A 124 7.57 -26.98 6.04
CA ILE A 124 7.79 -26.33 4.74
C ILE A 124 9.27 -26.31 4.40
N ALA A 125 10.13 -25.83 5.31
CA ALA A 125 11.57 -25.75 5.11
C ALA A 125 12.17 -27.12 4.75
N ASN A 126 11.80 -28.16 5.51
CA ASN A 126 12.26 -29.53 5.23
C ASN A 126 11.75 -30.04 3.87
N THR A 127 10.49 -29.80 3.53
CA THR A 127 9.89 -30.25 2.26
C THR A 127 10.56 -29.63 1.05
N VAL A 128 10.90 -28.34 1.12
CA VAL A 128 11.55 -27.63 0.01
C VAL A 128 13.08 -27.69 0.07
N GLY A 129 13.65 -28.38 1.06
CA GLY A 129 15.10 -28.45 1.28
C GLY A 129 15.75 -27.11 1.62
N ALA A 130 14.99 -26.15 2.15
CA ALA A 130 15.49 -24.84 2.52
C ALA A 130 16.03 -24.84 3.95
N THR A 131 17.17 -24.19 4.15
CA THR A 131 17.66 -23.84 5.49
C THR A 131 17.23 -22.41 5.79
N PRO A 132 16.44 -22.16 6.86
CA PRO A 132 16.04 -20.80 7.22
C PRO A 132 17.28 -19.92 7.45
N PRO A 133 17.42 -18.80 6.71
CA PRO A 133 18.59 -17.95 6.89
C PRO A 133 18.48 -17.20 8.22
N GLU A 134 19.53 -17.26 9.04
CA GLU A 134 19.67 -16.35 10.17
C GLU A 134 20.12 -14.98 9.64
N VAL A 135 19.17 -14.05 9.52
CA VAL A 135 19.47 -12.67 9.14
C VAL A 135 19.32 -11.77 10.37
N PRO A 136 20.43 -11.26 10.92
CA PRO A 136 20.36 -10.24 11.97
C PRO A 136 19.54 -9.04 11.51
N ARG A 137 18.69 -8.50 12.38
CA ARG A 137 17.81 -7.36 12.06
C ARG A 137 18.57 -6.18 11.45
N GLN A 138 19.78 -5.90 11.94
CA GLN A 138 20.65 -4.84 11.42
C GLN A 138 21.08 -5.11 9.97
N ALA A 139 21.45 -6.36 9.66
CA ALA A 139 21.79 -6.77 8.30
C ALA A 139 20.56 -6.66 7.37
N GLY A 140 19.37 -7.06 7.84
CA GLY A 140 18.12 -6.89 7.11
C GLY A 140 17.80 -5.42 6.80
N ALA A 141 17.96 -4.52 7.78
CA ALA A 141 17.77 -3.09 7.59
C ALA A 141 18.78 -2.49 6.60
N GLY A 142 20.04 -2.94 6.65
CA GLY A 142 21.07 -2.57 5.68
C GLY A 142 20.69 -2.97 4.26
N ARG A 143 20.25 -4.22 4.04
CA ARG A 143 19.78 -4.69 2.72
C ARG A 143 18.59 -3.87 2.22
N ALA A 144 17.60 -3.59 3.07
CA ALA A 144 16.45 -2.78 2.68
C ALA A 144 16.84 -1.35 2.30
N LYS A 145 17.80 -0.74 3.02
CA LYS A 145 18.32 0.59 2.68
C LYS A 145 19.07 0.57 1.36
N ALA A 146 19.92 -0.42 1.12
CA ALA A 146 20.66 -0.58 -0.13
C ALA A 146 19.71 -0.82 -1.32
N ALA A 147 18.74 -1.72 -1.17
CA ALA A 147 17.72 -1.97 -2.18
C ALA A 147 16.91 -0.71 -2.52
N ARG A 148 16.51 0.07 -1.50
CA ARG A 148 15.83 1.36 -1.73
C ARG A 148 16.70 2.36 -2.47
N ALA A 149 18.01 2.37 -2.24
CA ALA A 149 18.93 3.24 -2.93
C ALA A 149 19.16 2.81 -4.39
N SER A 150 19.03 1.52 -4.70
CA SER A 150 19.14 0.98 -6.06
C SER A 150 17.85 1.07 -6.87
N LEU A 151 16.70 1.32 -6.23
CA LEU A 151 15.45 1.53 -6.96
C LEU A 151 15.57 2.77 -7.85
N LYS A 152 15.12 2.63 -9.10
CA LYS A 152 14.98 3.78 -10.01
C LYS A 152 14.13 4.85 -9.33
N LYS A 153 14.58 6.10 -9.40
CA LYS A 153 13.77 7.22 -8.92
C LYS A 153 12.47 7.28 -9.73
N PRO A 154 11.33 7.67 -9.12
CA PRO A 154 10.07 7.83 -9.84
C PRO A 154 10.13 8.80 -11.03
N THR A 155 11.17 9.65 -11.08
CA THR A 155 11.45 10.65 -12.11
C THR A 155 12.46 10.19 -13.17
N SER A 156 13.03 8.98 -13.07
CA SER A 156 14.12 8.53 -13.97
C SER A 156 13.71 8.46 -15.43
N ASP A 157 12.43 8.18 -15.67
CA ASP A 157 11.88 7.97 -17.01
C ASP A 157 11.08 9.20 -17.50
N MET A 158 11.20 10.34 -16.80
CA MET A 158 10.49 11.59 -17.12
C MET A 158 11.39 12.60 -17.86
N PRO A 159 10.87 13.35 -18.85
CA PRO A 159 11.56 14.49 -19.45
C PRO A 159 11.97 15.54 -18.42
N GLU A 160 13.13 16.18 -18.60
CA GLU A 160 13.72 17.12 -17.63
C GLU A 160 12.76 18.28 -17.28
N ASN A 161 12.04 18.82 -18.27
CA ASN A 161 11.04 19.86 -18.08
C ASN A 161 9.79 19.42 -17.30
N GLN A 162 9.53 18.11 -17.17
CA GLN A 162 8.48 17.57 -16.31
C GLN A 162 9.00 17.25 -14.91
N VAL A 163 10.29 16.93 -14.77
CA VAL A 163 10.90 16.61 -13.46
C VAL A 163 10.87 17.82 -12.53
N GLU A 164 11.21 19.01 -13.04
CA GLU A 164 11.20 20.25 -12.25
C GLU A 164 9.80 20.55 -11.69
N LEU A 165 8.79 20.60 -12.56
CA LEU A 165 7.40 20.79 -12.16
C LEU A 165 6.89 19.67 -11.23
N PHE A 166 7.25 18.41 -11.49
CA PHE A 166 6.83 17.29 -10.65
C PHE A 166 7.41 17.40 -9.22
N GLU A 167 8.67 17.77 -9.06
CA GLU A 167 9.28 17.97 -7.74
C GLU A 167 8.69 19.21 -7.03
N ALA A 168 8.38 20.29 -7.75
CA ALA A 168 7.65 21.44 -7.22
C ALA A 168 6.26 21.05 -6.69
N LEU A 169 5.50 20.26 -7.47
CA LEU A 169 4.21 19.72 -7.08
C LEU A 169 4.30 18.79 -5.85
N ARG A 170 5.36 17.95 -5.75
CA ARG A 170 5.59 17.10 -4.58
C ARG A 170 5.89 17.92 -3.33
N ALA A 171 6.69 18.98 -3.45
CA ALA A 171 7.02 19.87 -2.36
C ALA A 171 5.77 20.61 -1.85
N TRP A 172 4.96 21.16 -2.77
CA TRP A 172 3.67 21.78 -2.45
C TRP A 172 2.72 20.80 -1.76
N ARG A 173 2.52 19.60 -2.32
CA ARG A 173 1.66 18.57 -1.71
C ARG A 173 2.12 18.19 -0.31
N LYS A 174 3.44 18.10 -0.09
CA LYS A 174 4.01 17.81 1.23
C LYS A 174 3.72 18.92 2.23
N ALA A 175 3.75 20.19 1.82
CA ALA A 175 3.37 21.31 2.66
C ALA A 175 1.90 21.23 3.08
N GLN A 176 1.00 21.02 2.10
CA GLN A 176 -0.44 20.87 2.36
C GLN A 176 -0.77 19.70 3.29
N ALA A 177 -0.14 18.54 3.05
CA ALA A 177 -0.34 17.36 3.87
C ALA A 177 0.14 17.54 5.31
N LYS A 178 1.27 18.26 5.49
CA LYS A 178 1.79 18.60 6.81
C LYS A 178 0.86 19.55 7.56
N GLU A 179 0.33 20.57 6.88
CA GLU A 179 -0.62 21.52 7.46
C GLU A 179 -1.91 20.82 7.90
N ALA A 180 -2.37 19.87 7.10
CA ALA A 180 -3.59 19.11 7.35
C ALA A 180 -3.42 17.87 8.27
N ASP A 181 -2.21 17.59 8.76
CA ASP A 181 -1.87 16.39 9.57
C ASP A 181 -2.34 15.06 8.93
N VAL A 182 -2.18 14.94 7.61
CA VAL A 182 -2.51 13.72 6.86
C VAL A 182 -1.34 13.26 5.99
N ALA A 183 -1.40 12.01 5.52
CA ALA A 183 -0.40 11.51 4.59
C ALA A 183 -0.52 12.22 3.22
N ALA A 184 0.62 12.49 2.56
CA ALA A 184 0.64 13.27 1.32
C ALA A 184 -0.22 12.71 0.19
N PHE A 185 -0.30 11.38 0.05
CA PHE A 185 -1.11 10.73 -0.97
C PHE A 185 -2.62 11.02 -0.84
N VAL A 186 -3.10 11.41 0.36
CA VAL A 186 -4.50 11.80 0.60
C VAL A 186 -4.85 13.03 -0.23
N ILE A 187 -3.95 14.01 -0.28
CA ILE A 187 -4.09 15.23 -1.08
C ILE A 187 -4.12 14.85 -2.58
N PHE A 188 -3.02 14.28 -3.09
CA PHE A 188 -2.93 13.72 -4.45
C PHE A 188 -1.94 12.56 -4.51
N SER A 189 -2.21 11.54 -5.33
CA SER A 189 -1.25 10.46 -5.57
C SER A 189 -0.07 10.95 -6.42
N ASP A 190 1.06 10.22 -6.41
CA ASP A 190 2.18 10.52 -7.32
C ASP A 190 1.76 10.38 -8.80
N ALA A 191 0.82 9.47 -9.10
CA ALA A 191 0.26 9.31 -10.45
C ALA A 191 -0.48 10.58 -10.91
N THR A 192 -1.31 11.16 -10.04
CA THR A 192 -1.99 12.42 -10.36
C THR A 192 -1.01 13.57 -10.54
N LEU A 193 0.00 13.71 -9.67
CA LEU A 193 1.01 14.76 -9.85
C LEU A 193 1.81 14.60 -11.15
N ARG A 194 2.10 13.35 -11.55
CA ARG A 194 2.75 13.08 -12.84
C ARG A 194 1.86 13.48 -14.01
N ALA A 195 0.57 13.15 -13.97
CA ALA A 195 -0.40 13.55 -14.98
C ALA A 195 -0.52 15.08 -15.10
N VAL A 196 -0.47 15.80 -13.97
CA VAL A 196 -0.45 17.28 -13.96
C VAL A 196 0.84 17.82 -14.58
N ALA A 197 2.00 17.25 -14.24
CA ALA A 197 3.29 17.66 -14.79
C ALA A 197 3.39 17.42 -16.31
N GLU A 198 2.76 16.35 -16.80
CA GLU A 198 2.68 16.01 -18.21
C GLU A 198 1.69 16.92 -18.98
N ALA A 199 0.48 17.12 -18.44
CA ALA A 199 -0.57 17.87 -19.12
C ALA A 199 -0.42 19.40 -19.01
N ARG A 200 0.30 19.91 -18.00
CA ARG A 200 0.48 21.34 -17.68
C ARG A 200 -0.84 22.14 -17.80
N PRO A 201 -1.88 21.77 -17.03
CA PRO A 201 -3.19 22.38 -17.13
C PRO A 201 -3.16 23.86 -16.75
N LYS A 202 -3.88 24.69 -17.50
CA LYS A 202 -4.02 26.14 -17.28
C LYS A 202 -5.37 26.54 -16.72
N THR A 203 -6.33 25.62 -16.75
CA THR A 203 -7.70 25.89 -16.32
C THR A 203 -8.21 24.81 -15.39
N ARG A 204 -9.20 25.17 -14.56
CA ARG A 204 -9.85 24.23 -13.65
C ARG A 204 -10.58 23.11 -14.39
N SER A 205 -11.08 23.39 -15.60
CA SER A 205 -11.70 22.38 -16.46
C SER A 205 -10.70 21.33 -16.94
N GLU A 206 -9.47 21.75 -17.29
CA GLU A 206 -8.40 20.83 -17.67
C GLU A 206 -7.96 19.97 -16.48
N LEU A 207 -7.93 20.53 -15.27
CA LEU A 207 -7.67 19.76 -14.05
C LEU A 207 -8.70 18.66 -13.83
N LEU A 208 -10.00 18.97 -14.02
CA LEU A 208 -11.08 17.99 -13.86
C LEU A 208 -11.04 16.86 -14.89
N ALA A 209 -10.36 17.07 -16.03
CA ALA A 209 -10.17 16.02 -17.03
C ALA A 209 -9.07 15.01 -16.62
N LEU A 210 -8.22 15.35 -15.64
CA LEU A 210 -7.14 14.49 -15.18
C LEU A 210 -7.64 13.45 -14.16
N HIS A 211 -7.19 12.21 -14.34
CA HIS A 211 -7.53 11.12 -13.44
C HIS A 211 -7.00 11.38 -12.01
N GLY A 212 -7.85 11.17 -11.01
CA GLY A 212 -7.56 11.43 -9.60
C GLY A 212 -7.84 12.87 -9.12
N ILE A 213 -8.33 13.75 -9.99
CA ILE A 213 -8.78 15.10 -9.62
C ILE A 213 -10.30 15.23 -9.77
N GLY A 214 -11.03 14.84 -8.72
CA GLY A 214 -12.48 15.05 -8.64
C GLY A 214 -12.88 16.50 -8.34
N ALA A 215 -14.17 16.82 -8.51
CA ALA A 215 -14.74 18.15 -8.28
C ALA A 215 -14.37 18.78 -6.93
N VAL A 216 -14.39 17.97 -5.87
CA VAL A 216 -14.02 18.36 -4.50
C VAL A 216 -12.55 18.79 -4.43
N LYS A 217 -11.63 17.96 -4.94
CA LYS A 217 -10.18 18.26 -4.94
C LYS A 217 -9.86 19.46 -5.83
N ALA A 218 -10.51 19.57 -6.98
CA ALA A 218 -10.38 20.72 -7.86
C ALA A 218 -10.93 22.02 -7.22
N GLN A 219 -11.93 21.93 -6.34
CA GLN A 219 -12.44 23.09 -5.59
C GLN A 219 -11.50 23.49 -4.46
N ARG A 220 -10.97 22.50 -3.75
CA ARG A 220 -10.15 22.75 -2.57
C ARG A 220 -8.73 23.19 -2.91
N PHE A 221 -8.12 22.57 -3.91
CA PHE A 221 -6.70 22.71 -4.21
C PHE A 221 -6.41 23.19 -5.64
N GLY A 222 -7.44 23.38 -6.47
CA GLY A 222 -7.26 23.65 -7.90
C GLY A 222 -6.48 24.93 -8.19
N ASP A 223 -6.81 26.02 -7.50
CA ASP A 223 -6.16 27.32 -7.73
C ASP A 223 -4.69 27.29 -7.32
N ASP A 224 -4.37 26.72 -6.16
CA ASP A 224 -2.99 26.51 -5.69
C ASP A 224 -2.19 25.64 -6.67
N LEU A 225 -2.81 24.56 -7.18
CA LEU A 225 -2.17 23.64 -8.10
C LEU A 225 -1.87 24.32 -9.45
N LEU A 226 -2.81 25.12 -9.97
CA LEU A 226 -2.61 25.92 -11.18
C LEU A 226 -1.51 26.98 -10.98
N GLN A 227 -1.41 27.57 -9.79
CA GLN A 227 -0.34 28.51 -9.48
C GLN A 227 1.03 27.83 -9.52
N VAL A 228 1.18 26.64 -8.92
CA VAL A 228 2.44 25.88 -8.98
C VAL A 228 2.80 25.52 -10.42
N VAL A 229 1.81 25.19 -11.25
CA VAL A 229 2.01 24.92 -12.69
C VAL A 229 2.39 26.19 -13.45
N ALA A 230 1.87 27.36 -13.09
CA ALA A 230 2.21 28.63 -13.74
C ALA A 230 3.62 29.13 -13.38
N ASP A 231 4.12 28.77 -12.20
CA ASP A 231 5.43 29.18 -11.70
C ASP A 231 6.61 28.33 -12.26
N ASN A 232 6.35 27.25 -13.03
CA ASN A 232 7.34 26.28 -13.57
C ASN A 232 7.05 25.85 -15.04
#